data_AF-U3GF84-F1
#
_entry.id   AF-U3GF84-F1
#
_cell.length_a   1.000
_cell.length_b   1.000
_cell.length_c   1.000
_cell.angle_alpha   90.00
_cell.angle_beta   90.00
_cell.angle_gamma   90.00
#
_symmetry.space_group_name_H-M   'P 1'
#
loop_
_entity.id
_entity.type
_entity.pdbx_description
1 polymer ?
#
loop_
_entity_poly.entity_id
_entity_poly.type
_entity_poly.pdbx_seq_one_letter_code
_entity_poly.pdbx_strand_id
1 'polypeptide(L)'
;MLSAHEFATLMLICQSPEQVDMNRAELDALLERQLVMLERSAEGHRRRARLTDTGRSVLRALNAVDRQKRVTPGSARRDAD
;
A
#
# COMPACT_ATOMS: atom_id res chain seq x y z
N MET A 1 4.78 -18.77 -4.08
CA MET A 1 5.57 -18.14 -3.00
C MET A 1 5.84 -16.69 -3.41
N LEU A 2 5.92 -15.76 -2.45
CA LEU A 2 6.33 -14.39 -2.74
C LEU A 2 7.84 -14.35 -2.97
N SER A 3 8.27 -13.84 -4.11
CA SER A 3 9.65 -13.47 -4.37
C SER A 3 10.05 -12.25 -3.55
N ALA A 4 11.36 -12.03 -3.39
CA ALA A 4 11.89 -10.86 -2.70
C ALA A 4 11.40 -9.53 -3.32
N HIS A 5 11.22 -9.49 -4.65
CA HIS A 5 10.71 -8.33 -5.37
C HIS A 5 9.23 -8.06 -5.06
N GLU A 6 8.37 -9.09 -5.07
CA GLU A 6 6.97 -8.95 -4.68
C GLU A 6 6.83 -8.46 -3.23
N PHE A 7 7.67 -8.99 -2.33
CA PHE A 7 7.68 -8.56 -0.94
C PHE A 7 8.11 -7.09 -0.78
N ALA A 8 9.15 -6.66 -1.52
CA ALA A 8 9.59 -5.27 -1.52
C ALA A 8 8.50 -4.32 -2.03
N THR A 9 7.80 -4.69 -3.11
CA THR A 9 6.64 -3.94 -3.62
C THR A 9 5.51 -3.87 -2.59
N LEU A 10 5.22 -4.97 -1.88
CA LEU A 10 4.20 -5.00 -0.83
C LEU A 10 4.56 -4.06 0.34
N MET A 11 5.83 -4.01 0.74
CA MET A 11 6.31 -3.05 1.73
C MET A 11 6.22 -1.60 1.22
N LEU A 12 6.58 -1.35 -0.04
CA LEU A 12 6.49 -0.02 -0.65
C LEU A 12 5.05 0.47 -0.71
N ILE A 13 4.07 -0.37 -1.05
CA ILE A 13 2.65 -0.03 -1.02
C ILE A 13 2.18 0.32 0.41
N CYS A 14 2.73 -0.35 1.42
CA CYS A 14 2.42 -0.04 2.82
C CYS A 14 2.93 1.33 3.26
N GLN A 15 4.08 1.74 2.74
CA GLN A 15 4.81 2.93 3.17
C GLN A 15 4.47 4.17 2.36
N SER A 16 4.42 4.00 1.03
CA SER A 16 4.31 5.06 0.04
C SER A 16 3.52 4.56 -1.18
N PRO A 17 2.19 4.34 -1.03
CA PRO A 17 1.36 3.82 -2.11
C PRO A 17 1.34 4.70 -3.37
N GLU A 18 1.69 5.99 -3.25
CA GLU A 18 1.85 6.93 -4.35
C GLU A 18 3.15 6.78 -5.17
N GLN A 19 4.16 6.10 -4.61
CA GLN A 19 5.46 5.87 -5.28
C GLN A 19 5.51 4.53 -6.03
N VAL A 20 4.48 3.72 -5.90
CA VAL A 20 4.41 2.39 -6.52
C VAL A 20 4.14 2.56 -8.01
N ASP A 21 4.96 1.90 -8.83
CA ASP A 21 4.73 1.83 -10.26
C ASP A 21 3.54 0.89 -10.55
N MET A 22 2.50 1.44 -11.16
CA MET A 22 1.27 0.70 -11.51
C MET A 22 1.46 -0.25 -12.71
N ASN A 23 2.59 -0.16 -13.42
CA ASN A 23 2.89 -0.98 -14.59
C ASN A 23 3.90 -2.11 -14.31
N ARG A 24 4.22 -2.35 -13.02
CA ARG A 24 5.13 -3.42 -12.60
C ARG A 24 4.40 -4.76 -12.53
N ALA A 25 4.99 -5.80 -13.12
CA ALA A 25 4.45 -7.15 -13.09
C ALA A 25 4.29 -7.71 -11.65
N GLU A 26 5.10 -7.24 -10.70
CA GLU A 26 4.93 -7.64 -9.29
C GLU A 26 3.63 -7.09 -8.70
N LEU A 27 3.18 -5.90 -9.12
CA LEU A 27 1.91 -5.35 -8.66
C LEU A 27 0.74 -6.21 -9.17
N ASP A 28 0.78 -6.62 -10.44
CA ASP A 28 -0.21 -7.54 -11.00
C ASP A 28 -0.24 -8.86 -10.22
N ALA A 29 0.93 -9.45 -9.90
CA ALA A 29 1.00 -10.66 -9.08
C ALA A 29 0.41 -10.47 -7.67
N LEU A 30 0.59 -9.29 -7.06
CA LEU A 30 0.00 -8.96 -5.76
C LEU A 30 -1.52 -8.73 -5.84
N LEU A 31 -2.01 -8.18 -6.96
CA LEU A 31 -3.43 -8.00 -7.25
C LEU A 31 -4.12 -9.35 -7.50
N GLU A 32 -3.53 -10.23 -8.30
CA GLU A 32 -4.02 -11.60 -8.54
C GLU A 32 -4.17 -12.38 -7.23
N ARG A 33 -3.25 -12.16 -6.30
CA ARG A 33 -3.26 -12.79 -4.97
C ARG A 33 -4.14 -12.07 -3.95
N GLN A 34 -4.82 -10.99 -4.35
CA GLN A 34 -5.69 -10.19 -3.48
C GLN A 34 -4.97 -9.66 -2.23
N LEU A 35 -3.65 -9.44 -2.30
CA LEU A 35 -2.86 -8.82 -1.23
C LEU A 35 -2.93 -7.28 -1.31
N VAL A 36 -3.21 -6.78 -2.51
CA VAL A 36 -3.32 -5.37 -2.85
C VAL A 36 -4.60 -5.20 -3.66
N MET A 37 -5.15 -3.99 -3.65
CA MET A 37 -6.25 -3.55 -4.48
C MET A 37 -5.93 -2.17 -5.06
N LEU A 38 -6.45 -1.87 -6.26
CA LEU A 38 -6.34 -0.54 -6.85
C LEU A 38 -7.57 0.30 -6.50
N GLU A 39 -7.35 1.42 -5.83
CA GLU A 39 -8.40 2.40 -5.54
C GLU A 39 -8.18 3.69 -6.35
N ARG A 40 -9.27 4.37 -6.71
CA ARG A 40 -9.20 5.69 -7.35
C ARG A 40 -9.03 6.73 -6.26
N SER A 41 -7.92 7.48 -6.29
CA SER A 41 -7.75 8.61 -5.38
C SER A 41 -8.71 9.73 -5.78
N ALA A 42 -9.47 10.24 -4.81
CA ALA A 42 -10.44 11.33 -5.02
C ALA A 42 -9.76 12.66 -5.42
N GLU A 43 -8.46 12.82 -5.11
CA GLU A 43 -7.76 14.10 -5.22
C GLU A 43 -7.12 14.38 -6.59
N GLY A 44 -7.21 13.48 -7.58
CA GLY A 44 -6.54 13.78 -8.86
C GLY A 44 -6.47 12.69 -9.91
N HIS A 45 -7.55 11.92 -10.11
CA HIS A 45 -7.68 10.91 -11.19
C HIS A 45 -6.59 9.81 -11.22
N ARG A 46 -5.64 9.79 -10.29
CA ARG A 46 -4.61 8.75 -10.17
C ARG A 46 -5.15 7.54 -9.42
N ARG A 47 -4.88 6.36 -9.98
CA ARG A 47 -5.06 5.08 -9.30
C ARG A 47 -3.93 4.90 -8.29
N ARG A 48 -4.27 4.48 -7.07
CA ARG A 48 -3.32 4.16 -6.01
C ARG A 48 -3.49 2.69 -5.62
N ALA A 49 -2.37 2.04 -5.33
CA ALA A 49 -2.37 0.69 -4.79
C ALA A 49 -2.60 0.79 -3.28
N ARG A 50 -3.52 -0.02 -2.75
CA ARG A 50 -3.81 -0.10 -1.32
C ARG A 50 -3.76 -1.54 -0.86
N LEU A 51 -3.19 -1.77 0.32
CA LEU A 51 -3.19 -3.10 0.94
C LEU A 51 -4.61 -3.56 1.30
N THR A 52 -4.92 -4.80 0.96
CA THR A 52 -6.09 -5.51 1.49
C THR A 52 -5.82 -5.98 2.91
N ASP A 53 -6.86 -6.45 3.60
CA ASP A 53 -6.70 -7.04 4.92
C ASP A 53 -5.81 -8.30 4.91
N THR A 54 -5.83 -9.06 3.81
CA THR A 54 -4.92 -10.18 3.58
C THR A 54 -3.48 -9.72 3.49
N GLY A 55 -3.19 -8.70 2.67
CA GLY A 55 -1.84 -8.11 2.55
C GLY A 55 -1.32 -7.59 3.89
N ARG A 56 -2.18 -6.94 4.68
CA ARG A 56 -1.84 -6.49 6.04
C ARG A 56 -1.55 -7.66 6.98
N SER A 57 -2.33 -8.74 6.93
CA SER A 57 -2.07 -9.94 7.73
C SER A 57 -0.74 -10.60 7.38
N VAL A 58 -0.38 -10.67 6.09
CA VAL A 58 0.92 -11.18 5.64
C VAL A 58 2.06 -10.33 6.19
N LEU A 59 1.97 -9.01 6.05
CA LEU A 59 3.00 -8.12 6.57
C LEU A 59 3.08 -8.15 8.11
N ARG A 60 1.96 -8.35 8.81
CA ARG A 60 1.93 -8.53 10.28
C ARG A 60 2.56 -9.85 10.70
N ALA A 61 2.28 -10.95 10.01
CA ALA A 61 2.92 -12.24 10.25
C ALA A 61 4.45 -12.16 10.08
N LEU A 62 4.92 -11.27 9.22
CA LEU A 62 6.34 -11.00 8.96
C LEU A 62 6.93 -9.88 9.85
N ASN A 63 6.17 -9.37 10.83
CA ASN A 63 6.55 -8.26 11.72
C ASN A 63 6.98 -6.96 11.01
N ALA A 64 6.58 -6.76 9.75
CA ALA A 64 6.99 -5.61 8.95
C ALA A 64 6.19 -4.32 9.30
N VAL A 65 4.94 -4.46 9.77
CA VAL A 65 4.02 -3.32 10.01
C VAL A 65 3.99 -2.84 11.46
N ASP A 66 4.35 -3.70 12.41
CA ASP A 66 4.18 -3.40 13.85
C ASP A 66 5.05 -2.21 14.30
N ARG A 67 6.22 -2.04 13.70
CA ARG A 67 7.14 -0.93 13.98
C ARG A 67 6.66 0.45 13.50
N GLN A 68 5.69 0.49 12.58
CA GLN A 68 5.40 1.70 11.78
C GLN A 68 4.11 2.43 12.18
N LYS A 69 3.32 1.92 13.15
CA LYS A 69 2.09 2.58 13.65
C LYS A 69 2.35 3.86 14.48
N ARG A 70 3.57 4.39 14.54
CA ARG A 70 3.94 5.55 15.39
C ARG A 70 3.95 6.91 14.70
N VAL A 71 3.60 7.03 13.41
CA VAL A 71 3.64 8.34 12.74
C VAL A 71 2.42 8.54 11.84
N THR A 72 1.35 9.10 12.41
CA THR A 72 0.40 9.94 11.66
C THR A 72 0.25 11.28 12.39
N PRO A 73 1.07 12.30 12.08
CA PRO A 73 0.72 13.67 12.39
C PRO A 73 -0.04 14.26 11.20
N GLY A 74 -1.20 14.87 11.48
CA GLY A 74 -1.68 15.98 10.65
C GLY A 74 -2.75 15.70 9.61
N SER A 75 -3.89 15.15 10.01
CA SER A 75 -5.16 15.64 9.45
C SER A 75 -5.56 16.92 10.20
N ALA A 76 -4.80 17.99 9.99
CA ALA A 76 -5.13 19.31 10.49
C ALA A 76 -5.76 20.13 9.35
N ARG A 77 -7.07 20.31 9.46
CA ARG A 77 -7.83 21.53 9.14
C ARG A 77 -7.51 22.23 7.81
N ARG A 78 -8.50 22.24 6.91
CA ARG A 78 -8.80 23.45 6.12
C ARG A 78 -10.29 23.52 5.78
N ASP A 79 -11.11 23.71 6.81
CA ASP A 79 -12.38 24.43 6.71
C ASP A 79 -12.07 25.90 7.06
N ALA A 80 -11.97 26.76 6.04
CA ALA A 80 -12.04 28.21 6.14
C ALA A 80 -12.09 28.82 4.72
N ASP A 81 -13.30 29.01 4.19
CA ASP A 81 -13.87 30.32 3.81
C ASP A 81 -15.36 30.12 3.44
#